data_AF-A0A7M5WZ07-F1
#
_entry.id   AF-A0A7M5WZ07-F1
#
_cell.length_a   1.000
_cell.length_b   1.000
_cell.length_c   1.000
_cell.angle_alpha   90.00
_cell.angle_beta   90.00
_cell.angle_gamma   90.00
#
_symmetry.space_group_name_H-M   'P 1'
#
loop_
_entity.id
_entity.type
_entity.pdbx_description
1 polymer ?
#
loop_
_entity_poly.entity_id
_entity_poly.type
_entity_poly.pdbx_seq_one_letter_code
_entity_poly.pdbx_strand_id
1 'polypeptide(L)'
;MSGEVEHLPWFHPNLNRHQTEALLLHNGQDGSYLIRSSTSHEGEYSLSVKCANSVKHFQIGWNGNEYVFGMGKFSNIEDFVSHFENKPLIGGETGVLILLRYPYPRHVEEPTKYDTIRVHAEWGNRPSSQHADDAHIESLNSKEGYLTKQGGRRKNWKARWFVLERNLFRYYKTKGEAQPIRTLDLDKCLEIDQDFECGKDNTIKVVMPGRTFLIYASTPTEKDDWLKILKWKIEKLHNAI
;
A
#
# COMPACT_ATOMS: atom_id res chain seq x y z
N MET A 1 -28.46 -6.38 18.36
CA MET A 1 -27.48 -5.28 18.25
C MET A 1 -26.11 -5.90 18.20
N SER A 2 -25.37 -5.56 17.16
CA SER A 2 -24.19 -6.20 16.59
C SER A 2 -22.88 -5.54 17.03
N GLY A 3 -22.70 -5.35 18.34
CA GLY A 3 -21.56 -4.59 18.87
C GLY A 3 -20.24 -5.37 18.95
N GLU A 4 -20.28 -6.70 18.91
CA GLU A 4 -19.09 -7.55 19.13
C GLU A 4 -18.02 -7.33 18.06
N VAL A 5 -18.42 -7.26 16.78
CA VAL A 5 -17.50 -7.03 15.66
C VAL A 5 -16.91 -5.62 15.69
N GLU A 6 -17.64 -4.64 16.22
CA GLU A 6 -17.21 -3.24 16.23
C GLU A 6 -16.00 -2.97 17.14
N HIS A 7 -15.81 -3.82 18.15
CA HIS A 7 -14.68 -3.76 19.08
C HIS A 7 -13.40 -4.42 18.55
N LEU A 8 -13.49 -5.17 17.45
CA LEU A 8 -12.32 -5.83 16.90
C LEU A 8 -11.34 -4.78 16.34
N PRO A 9 -10.06 -4.87 16.71
CA PRO A 9 -9.05 -3.90 16.27
C PRO A 9 -8.71 -4.00 14.79
N TRP A 10 -9.28 -4.97 14.06
CA TRP A 10 -9.09 -5.23 12.63
C TRP A 10 -10.43 -5.27 11.86
N PHE A 11 -11.50 -4.73 12.48
CA PHE A 11 -12.77 -4.49 11.82
C PHE A 11 -12.84 -3.07 11.22
N HIS A 12 -13.27 -2.99 9.96
CA HIS A 12 -13.32 -1.75 9.19
C HIS A 12 -14.75 -1.50 8.67
N PRO A 13 -15.58 -0.73 9.41
CA PRO A 13 -17.00 -0.58 9.08
C PRO A 13 -17.27 0.17 7.78
N ASN A 14 -16.34 1.05 7.38
CA ASN A 14 -16.51 1.98 6.25
C ASN A 14 -15.73 1.59 5.00
N LEU A 15 -14.99 0.47 5.03
CA LEU A 15 -14.23 0.05 3.85
C LEU A 15 -15.12 -0.72 2.88
N ASN A 16 -15.18 -0.23 1.64
CA ASN A 16 -15.76 -0.98 0.54
C ASN A 16 -14.76 -2.00 -0.04
N ARG A 17 -15.25 -2.91 -0.89
CA ARG A 17 -14.44 -3.97 -1.50
C ARG A 17 -13.17 -3.44 -2.18
N HIS A 18 -13.30 -2.43 -3.05
CA HIS A 18 -12.17 -1.88 -3.79
C HIS A 18 -11.14 -1.21 -2.88
N GLN A 19 -11.60 -0.44 -1.88
CA GLN A 19 -10.74 0.18 -0.88
C GLN A 19 -9.97 -0.90 -0.08
N THR A 20 -10.63 -2.00 0.28
CA THR A 20 -9.99 -3.12 0.94
C THR A 20 -8.96 -3.83 0.07
N GLU A 21 -9.29 -4.09 -1.21
CA GLU A 21 -8.35 -4.68 -2.16
C GLU A 21 -7.10 -3.81 -2.28
N ALA A 22 -7.26 -2.51 -2.49
CA ALA A 22 -6.16 -1.56 -2.53
C ALA A 22 -5.36 -1.60 -1.22
N LEU A 23 -6.01 -1.44 -0.07
CA LEU A 23 -5.36 -1.39 1.24
C LEU A 23 -4.52 -2.64 1.52
N LEU A 24 -5.09 -3.82 1.32
CA LEU A 24 -4.41 -5.08 1.59
C LEU A 24 -3.29 -5.35 0.58
N LEU A 25 -3.55 -5.19 -0.73
CA LEU A 25 -2.51 -5.38 -1.76
C LEU A 25 -1.32 -4.46 -1.54
N HIS A 26 -1.57 -3.23 -1.12
CA HIS A 26 -0.54 -2.22 -0.89
C HIS A 26 0.18 -2.39 0.46
N ASN A 27 -0.56 -2.52 1.56
CA ASN A 27 0.01 -2.39 2.90
C ASN A 27 0.06 -3.71 3.66
N GLY A 28 -0.76 -4.68 3.27
CA GLY A 28 -0.76 -6.02 3.87
C GLY A 28 0.41 -6.87 3.37
N GLN A 29 0.68 -7.96 4.05
CA GLN A 29 1.54 -9.05 3.61
C GLN A 29 0.69 -10.28 3.27
N ASP A 30 1.31 -11.34 2.75
CA ASP A 30 0.58 -12.59 2.48
C ASP A 30 -0.05 -13.13 3.76
N GLY A 31 -1.34 -13.47 3.71
CA GLY A 31 -2.14 -13.84 4.89
C GLY A 31 -2.60 -12.66 5.75
N SER A 32 -2.38 -11.40 5.33
CA SER A 32 -3.04 -10.25 5.97
C SER A 32 -4.54 -10.27 5.72
N TYR A 33 -5.32 -10.02 6.77
CA TYR A 33 -6.78 -10.08 6.68
C TYR A 33 -7.47 -8.96 7.46
N LEU A 34 -8.68 -8.60 7.05
CA LEU A 34 -9.58 -7.74 7.80
C LEU A 34 -11.04 -8.15 7.59
N ILE A 35 -11.91 -7.78 8.53
CA ILE A 35 -13.36 -7.83 8.32
C ILE A 35 -13.86 -6.43 8.00
N ARG A 36 -14.79 -6.35 7.06
CA ARG A 36 -15.52 -5.13 6.71
C ARG A 36 -17.02 -5.39 6.66
N SER A 37 -17.80 -4.32 6.72
CA SER A 37 -19.22 -4.39 6.44
C SER A 37 -19.46 -4.86 5.00
N SER A 38 -20.43 -5.75 4.80
CA SER A 38 -20.87 -6.13 3.46
C SER A 38 -21.69 -4.98 2.88
N THR A 39 -21.36 -4.57 1.65
CA THR A 39 -22.14 -3.58 0.90
C THR A 39 -23.29 -4.21 0.12
N SER A 40 -23.39 -5.55 0.14
CA SER A 40 -24.35 -6.31 -0.65
C SER A 40 -25.63 -6.64 0.11
N HIS A 41 -25.55 -6.83 1.44
CA HIS A 41 -26.71 -7.04 2.31
C HIS A 41 -26.48 -6.37 3.65
N GLU A 42 -27.47 -5.62 4.14
CA GLU A 42 -27.42 -4.98 5.46
C GLU A 42 -27.29 -6.03 6.56
N GLY A 43 -26.30 -5.87 7.44
CA GLY A 43 -26.05 -6.77 8.57
C GLY A 43 -25.13 -7.95 8.27
N GLU A 44 -24.63 -8.10 7.03
CA GLU A 44 -23.61 -9.10 6.70
C GLU A 44 -22.19 -8.53 6.76
N TYR A 45 -21.21 -9.42 6.90
CA TYR A 45 -19.79 -9.07 6.95
C TYR A 45 -19.04 -9.72 5.78
N SER A 46 -17.86 -9.18 5.49
CA SER A 46 -16.93 -9.78 4.53
C SER A 46 -15.54 -9.88 5.14
N LEU A 47 -15.01 -11.11 5.21
CA LEU A 47 -13.61 -11.36 5.50
C LEU A 47 -12.80 -11.21 4.21
N SER A 48 -11.81 -10.33 4.22
CA SER A 48 -10.95 -10.07 3.07
C SER A 48 -9.52 -10.46 3.42
N VAL A 49 -8.89 -11.29 2.58
CA VAL A 49 -7.57 -11.88 2.85
C VAL A 49 -6.64 -11.66 1.65
N LYS A 50 -5.44 -11.13 1.90
CA LYS A 50 -4.38 -11.00 0.90
C LYS A 50 -3.72 -12.34 0.63
N CYS A 51 -3.65 -12.68 -0.65
CA CYS A 51 -3.02 -13.88 -1.18
C CYS A 51 -2.11 -13.51 -2.36
N ALA A 52 -0.80 -13.48 -2.15
CA ALA A 52 0.23 -13.07 -3.11
C ALA A 52 -0.11 -11.74 -3.84
N ASN A 53 -0.68 -11.84 -5.05
CA ASN A 53 -1.04 -10.72 -5.92
C ASN A 53 -2.56 -10.47 -6.01
N SER A 54 -3.35 -11.09 -5.14
CA SER A 54 -4.81 -10.98 -5.15
C SER A 54 -5.36 -10.84 -3.73
N VAL A 55 -6.59 -10.34 -3.62
CA VAL A 55 -7.35 -10.36 -2.38
C VAL A 55 -8.58 -11.22 -2.61
N LYS A 56 -8.84 -12.13 -1.65
CA LYS A 56 -9.99 -13.02 -1.66
C LYS A 56 -11.00 -12.50 -0.65
N HIS A 57 -12.26 -12.47 -1.05
CA HIS A 57 -13.37 -12.00 -0.22
C HIS A 57 -14.30 -13.16 0.09
N PHE A 58 -14.62 -13.30 1.37
CA PHE A 58 -15.39 -14.38 1.94
C PHE A 58 -16.59 -13.77 2.67
N GLN A 59 -17.79 -14.07 2.20
CA GLN A 59 -19.02 -13.54 2.79
C GLN A 59 -19.31 -14.28 4.11
N ILE A 60 -19.54 -13.51 5.17
CA ILE A 60 -19.95 -14.02 6.48
C ILE A 60 -21.39 -13.59 6.67
N GLY A 61 -22.29 -14.56 6.70
CA GLY A 61 -23.70 -14.35 6.99
C GLY A 61 -23.93 -14.15 8.48
N TRP A 62 -24.99 -13.43 8.82
CA TRP A 62 -25.50 -13.31 10.19
C TRP A 62 -27.00 -13.65 10.19
N ASN A 63 -27.40 -14.65 10.98
CA ASN A 63 -28.79 -15.10 11.02
C ASN A 63 -29.60 -14.51 12.19
N GLY A 64 -29.03 -13.57 12.95
CA GLY A 64 -29.62 -13.01 14.17
C GLY A 64 -29.08 -13.60 15.47
N ASN A 65 -28.45 -14.78 15.42
CA ASN A 65 -27.92 -15.50 16.59
C ASN A 65 -26.48 -16.01 16.40
N GLU A 66 -26.11 -16.40 15.18
CA GLU A 66 -24.81 -17.01 14.86
C GLU A 66 -24.24 -16.45 13.55
N TYR A 67 -22.92 -16.44 13.46
CA TYR A 67 -22.17 -16.21 12.23
C TYR A 67 -22.15 -17.47 11.39
N VAL A 68 -22.45 -17.34 10.10
CA VAL A 68 -22.55 -18.45 9.16
C VAL A 68 -21.52 -18.29 8.05
N PHE A 69 -20.74 -19.35 7.82
CA PHE A 69 -19.76 -19.40 6.75
C PHE A 69 -19.71 -20.79 6.11
N GLY A 70 -20.20 -20.91 4.87
CA GLY A 70 -20.39 -22.21 4.22
C GLY A 70 -21.29 -23.13 5.06
N MET A 71 -20.75 -24.27 5.51
CA MET A 71 -21.44 -25.20 6.42
C MET A 71 -21.15 -24.94 7.91
N GLY A 72 -20.23 -24.03 8.23
CA GLY A 72 -19.83 -23.69 9.59
C GLY A 72 -20.76 -22.66 10.23
N LYS A 73 -21.00 -22.82 11.54
CA LYS A 73 -21.75 -21.88 12.38
C LYS A 73 -20.93 -21.55 13.62
N PHE A 74 -20.93 -20.28 14.00
CA PHE A 74 -20.10 -19.77 15.08
C PHE A 74 -20.92 -18.81 15.94
N SER A 75 -20.86 -18.98 17.26
CA SER A 75 -21.63 -18.16 18.20
C SER A 75 -21.06 -16.76 18.36
N ASN A 76 -19.76 -16.57 18.12
CA ASN A 76 -19.09 -15.28 18.11
C ASN A 76 -18.06 -15.21 16.96
N ILE A 77 -17.60 -14.00 16.67
CA ILE A 77 -16.67 -13.74 15.55
C ILE A 77 -15.23 -14.16 15.86
N GLU A 78 -14.83 -14.21 17.13
CA GLU A 78 -13.49 -14.64 17.55
C GLU A 78 -13.31 -16.15 17.33
N ASP A 79 -14.33 -16.95 17.63
CA ASP A 79 -14.39 -18.38 17.36
C ASP A 79 -14.33 -18.67 15.87
N PHE A 80 -15.04 -17.85 15.07
CA PHE A 80 -14.95 -17.90 13.60
C PHE A 80 -13.50 -17.70 13.15
N VAL A 81 -12.80 -16.65 13.60
CA VAL A 81 -11.41 -16.42 13.20
C VAL A 81 -10.48 -17.51 13.71
N SER A 82 -10.58 -17.87 14.98
CA SER A 82 -9.75 -18.90 15.63
C SER A 82 -9.86 -20.25 14.92
N HIS A 83 -11.05 -20.57 14.40
CA HIS A 83 -11.26 -21.75 13.57
C HIS A 83 -10.44 -21.71 12.28
N PHE A 84 -10.41 -20.57 11.59
CA PHE A 84 -9.73 -20.40 10.30
C PHE A 84 -8.24 -20.04 10.41
N GLU A 85 -7.74 -19.66 11.59
CA GLU A 85 -6.30 -19.61 11.87
C GLU A 85 -5.67 -21.01 11.83
N ASN A 86 -6.40 -22.02 12.30
CA ASN A 86 -5.92 -23.41 12.40
C ASN A 86 -6.42 -24.32 11.25
N LYS A 87 -7.36 -23.83 10.42
CA LYS A 87 -7.90 -24.55 9.27
C LYS A 87 -7.93 -23.63 8.05
N PRO A 88 -7.11 -23.87 7.02
CA PRO A 88 -7.04 -23.00 5.86
C PRO A 88 -8.37 -22.88 5.11
N LEU A 89 -8.68 -21.67 4.66
CA LEU A 89 -9.78 -21.38 3.75
C LEU A 89 -9.43 -21.87 2.34
N ILE A 90 -10.39 -22.44 1.63
CA ILE A 90 -10.18 -22.90 0.25
C ILE A 90 -10.60 -21.77 -0.71
N GLY A 91 -9.63 -21.21 -1.43
CA GLY A 91 -9.86 -20.15 -2.39
C GLY A 91 -10.24 -20.66 -3.78
N GLY A 92 -11.54 -20.67 -4.10
CA GLY A 92 -12.05 -20.93 -5.45
C GLY A 92 -11.83 -22.34 -5.99
N GLU A 93 -12.00 -22.53 -7.31
CA GLU A 93 -11.92 -23.84 -7.99
C GLU A 93 -10.53 -24.51 -7.94
N THR A 94 -9.48 -23.73 -7.67
CA THR A 94 -8.09 -24.23 -7.68
C THR A 94 -7.64 -24.85 -6.36
N GLY A 95 -8.46 -24.80 -5.30
CA GLY A 95 -8.13 -25.47 -4.04
C GLY A 95 -7.03 -24.80 -3.21
N VAL A 96 -6.63 -23.55 -3.54
CA VAL A 96 -5.52 -22.86 -2.85
C VAL A 96 -5.88 -22.62 -1.39
N LEU A 97 -5.01 -23.08 -0.49
CA LEU A 97 -5.14 -22.91 0.95
C LEU A 97 -4.76 -21.48 1.36
N ILE A 98 -5.68 -20.81 2.03
CA ILE A 98 -5.55 -19.42 2.48
C ILE A 98 -5.53 -19.42 4.00
N LEU A 99 -4.49 -18.83 4.58
CA LEU A 99 -4.29 -18.77 6.02
C LEU A 99 -4.52 -17.34 6.53
N LEU A 100 -5.26 -17.21 7.63
CA LEU A 100 -5.34 -15.97 8.38
C LEU A 100 -4.12 -15.88 9.28
N ARG A 101 -3.21 -14.94 8.99
CA ARG A 101 -1.94 -14.80 9.73
C ARG A 101 -1.76 -13.46 10.40
N TYR A 102 -2.22 -12.39 9.75
CA TYR A 102 -1.91 -11.03 10.20
C TYR A 102 -3.16 -10.14 10.17
N PRO A 103 -3.84 -9.93 11.32
CA PRO A 103 -4.98 -9.01 11.38
C PRO A 103 -4.53 -7.61 11.00
N TYR A 104 -5.20 -7.00 10.02
CA TYR A 104 -4.86 -5.69 9.51
C TYR A 104 -5.54 -4.61 10.37
N PRO A 105 -4.77 -3.77 11.08
CA PRO A 105 -5.31 -2.88 12.10
C PRO A 105 -6.27 -1.84 11.51
N ARG A 106 -7.33 -1.54 12.26
CA ARG A 106 -8.36 -0.51 11.99
C ARG A 106 -7.75 0.87 11.99
N HIS A 107 -6.91 1.14 12.99
CA HIS A 107 -6.16 2.38 13.11
C HIS A 107 -4.76 2.15 12.54
N VAL A 108 -4.57 2.57 11.29
CA VAL A 108 -3.25 2.67 10.69
C VAL A 108 -2.75 4.08 10.99
N GLU A 109 -1.68 4.25 11.77
CA GLU A 109 -1.06 5.56 11.96
C GLU A 109 -0.55 6.08 10.61
N GLU A 110 -1.32 6.98 10.00
CA GLU A 110 -0.88 7.70 8.81
C GLU A 110 0.13 8.77 9.23
N PRO A 111 1.33 8.79 8.63
CA PRO A 111 2.20 9.95 8.77
C PRO A 111 1.47 11.18 8.26
N THR A 112 1.31 12.21 9.11
CA THR A 112 0.71 13.50 8.75
C THR A 112 1.39 14.05 7.49
N LYS A 113 0.72 13.90 6.35
CA LYS A 113 0.99 14.59 5.10
C LYS A 113 -0.28 15.36 4.76
N TYR A 114 -0.14 16.39 3.94
CA TYR A 114 -1.18 17.32 3.48
C TYR A 114 -1.33 18.59 4.34
N ASP A 115 -0.55 19.61 3.96
CA ASP A 115 -1.02 20.99 4.06
C ASP A 115 -2.22 21.18 3.13
N THR A 116 -3.14 22.00 3.61
CA THR A 116 -4.53 22.20 3.21
C THR A 116 -4.73 22.49 1.73
N ILE A 117 -5.68 21.78 1.11
CA ILE A 117 -6.25 22.08 -0.21
C ILE A 117 -6.78 23.52 -0.20
N ARG A 118 -6.16 24.42 -0.97
CA ARG A 118 -6.80 25.68 -1.36
C ARG A 118 -7.73 25.40 -2.54
N VAL A 119 -9.02 25.29 -2.23
CA VAL A 119 -10.10 25.27 -3.22
C VAL A 119 -10.14 26.65 -3.87
N HIS A 120 -9.75 26.76 -5.13
CA HIS A 120 -10.26 27.81 -6.00
C HIS A 120 -11.30 27.18 -6.92
N ALA A 121 -12.54 27.18 -6.43
CA ALA A 121 -13.71 27.05 -7.27
C ALA A 121 -14.05 28.46 -7.78
N GLU A 122 -14.06 28.70 -9.09
CA GLU A 122 -14.97 29.67 -9.74
C GLU A 122 -15.33 29.27 -11.19
N TRP A 123 -16.60 28.84 -11.32
CA TRP A 123 -17.60 29.06 -12.39
C TRP A 123 -17.43 28.65 -13.86
N GLY A 124 -18.26 27.68 -14.28
CA GLY A 124 -18.69 27.44 -15.67
C GLY A 124 -19.73 26.32 -15.79
N ASN A 125 -20.95 26.64 -16.21
CA ASN A 125 -22.20 25.84 -16.21
C ASN A 125 -22.26 24.52 -17.03
N ARG A 126 -22.88 23.48 -16.42
CA ARG A 126 -23.86 22.49 -16.97
C ARG A 126 -23.36 21.30 -17.86
N PRO A 127 -24.15 20.21 -18.07
CA PRO A 127 -24.35 19.07 -17.14
C PRO A 127 -24.14 17.68 -17.81
N SER A 128 -24.03 16.63 -16.96
CA SER A 128 -24.31 15.20 -17.21
C SER A 128 -23.99 14.58 -18.59
N SER A 129 -22.92 13.79 -18.68
CA SER A 129 -23.00 12.33 -18.90
C SER A 129 -21.62 11.75 -19.21
N GLN A 130 -21.31 10.66 -18.51
CA GLN A 130 -20.46 9.52 -18.88
C GLN A 130 -19.07 9.81 -19.48
N HIS A 131 -18.07 9.30 -18.77
CA HIS A 131 -16.66 9.13 -19.17
C HIS A 131 -15.76 10.37 -19.04
N ALA A 132 -15.32 10.62 -17.81
CA ALA A 132 -14.10 11.36 -17.48
C ALA A 132 -13.86 11.16 -15.97
N ASP A 133 -12.71 10.83 -15.42
CA ASP A 133 -11.38 10.49 -15.94
C ASP A 133 -10.68 9.73 -14.79
N ASP A 134 -9.67 8.95 -15.16
CA ASP A 134 -8.69 8.32 -14.27
C ASP A 134 -8.19 9.26 -13.16
N ALA A 135 -8.91 9.28 -12.03
CA ALA A 135 -8.33 9.78 -10.79
C ALA A 135 -7.23 8.79 -10.44
N HIS A 136 -6.00 9.13 -10.82
CA HIS A 136 -4.77 8.47 -10.43
C HIS A 136 -4.73 8.40 -8.90
N ILE A 137 -5.29 7.33 -8.33
CA ILE A 137 -5.19 7.03 -6.90
C ILE A 137 -3.70 6.75 -6.67
N GLU A 138 -2.94 7.78 -6.30
CA GLU A 138 -1.54 7.63 -5.92
C GLU A 138 -1.48 6.67 -4.74
N SER A 139 -1.05 5.44 -5.04
CA SER A 139 -0.84 4.39 -4.04
C SER A 139 0.09 4.90 -2.95
N LEU A 140 -0.22 4.60 -1.68
CA LEU A 140 0.63 4.87 -0.51
C LEU A 140 2.07 4.30 -0.65
N ASN A 141 2.29 3.41 -1.62
CA ASN A 141 3.58 2.79 -1.95
C ASN A 141 4.23 3.32 -3.22
N SER A 142 3.58 4.28 -3.87
CA SER A 142 4.15 4.99 -5.00
C SER A 142 4.48 6.41 -4.61
N LYS A 143 5.69 6.85 -4.95
CA LYS A 143 6.05 8.26 -4.90
C LYS A 143 6.73 8.57 -6.21
N GLU A 144 6.32 9.65 -6.83
CA GLU A 144 6.99 10.16 -8.01
C GLU A 144 7.34 11.64 -7.84
N GLY A 145 8.38 12.09 -8.55
CA GLY A 145 8.89 13.44 -8.39
C GLY A 145 10.21 13.66 -9.10
N TYR A 146 10.55 14.92 -9.34
CA TYR A 146 11.85 15.28 -9.88
C TYR A 146 12.90 15.28 -8.76
N LEU A 147 13.95 14.49 -8.93
CA LEU A 147 15.15 14.57 -8.09
C LEU A 147 16.39 14.74 -8.97
N THR A 148 17.46 15.25 -8.39
CA THR A 148 18.72 15.46 -9.11
C THR A 148 19.76 14.44 -8.69
N LYS A 149 20.25 13.65 -9.65
CA LYS A 149 21.14 12.52 -9.37
C LYS A 149 22.53 12.66 -9.97
N GLN A 150 23.54 12.20 -9.23
CA GLN A 150 24.92 12.21 -9.70
C GLN A 150 25.17 11.15 -10.77
N GLY A 151 25.80 11.53 -11.88
CA GLY A 151 26.21 10.62 -12.95
C GLY A 151 27.24 9.59 -12.48
N GLY A 152 27.22 8.40 -13.08
CA GLY A 152 28.08 7.28 -12.66
C GLY A 152 29.53 7.44 -13.10
N ARG A 153 29.73 7.57 -14.42
CA ARG A 153 31.07 7.76 -15.01
C ARG A 153 31.54 9.21 -14.90
N ARG A 154 30.72 10.15 -15.37
CA ARG A 154 30.93 11.59 -15.18
C ARG A 154 30.09 12.02 -13.99
N LYS A 155 30.70 12.63 -12.98
CA LYS A 155 30.07 13.04 -11.71
C LYS A 155 29.19 14.29 -11.84
N ASN A 156 28.55 14.49 -13.00
CA ASN A 156 27.62 15.59 -13.22
C ASN A 156 26.26 15.31 -12.62
N TRP A 157 25.58 16.37 -12.18
CA TRP A 157 24.25 16.31 -11.61
C TRP A 157 23.20 16.46 -12.71
N LYS A 158 22.17 15.62 -12.68
CA LYS A 158 21.08 15.65 -13.68
C LYS A 158 19.73 15.44 -13.02
N ALA A 159 18.79 16.37 -13.26
CA ALA A 159 17.39 16.22 -12.88
C ALA A 159 16.77 15.05 -13.67
N ARG A 160 16.04 14.18 -12.96
CA ARG A 160 15.37 13.00 -13.52
C ARG A 160 14.03 12.83 -12.85
N TRP A 161 13.07 12.29 -13.58
CA TRP A 161 11.79 11.90 -13.02
C TRP A 161 11.97 10.57 -12.31
N PHE A 162 11.87 10.55 -11.00
CA PHE A 162 11.94 9.34 -10.19
C PHE A 162 10.54 8.84 -9.93
N VAL A 163 10.39 7.51 -10.00
CA VAL A 163 9.14 6.81 -9.68
C VAL A 163 9.54 5.64 -8.81
N LEU A 164 9.12 5.68 -7.55
CA LEU A 164 9.06 4.50 -6.70
C LEU A 164 7.69 3.88 -6.92
N GLU A 165 7.67 2.60 -7.26
CA GLU A 165 6.45 1.82 -7.39
C GLU A 165 6.74 0.39 -6.92
N ARG A 166 5.98 -0.10 -5.94
CA ARG A 166 6.28 -1.37 -5.24
C ARG A 166 7.69 -1.33 -4.61
N ASN A 167 8.60 -2.16 -5.09
CA ASN A 167 10.01 -2.21 -4.67
C ASN A 167 10.95 -1.70 -5.78
N LEU A 168 10.40 -1.13 -6.84
CA LEU A 168 11.15 -0.70 -8.01
C LEU A 168 11.30 0.81 -7.98
N PHE A 169 12.51 1.25 -7.64
CA PHE A 169 12.87 2.66 -7.66
C PHE A 169 13.52 3.00 -9.00
N ARG A 170 12.73 3.62 -9.87
CA ARG A 170 13.09 3.89 -11.27
C ARG A 170 13.37 5.36 -11.49
N TYR A 171 14.15 5.66 -12.52
CA TYR A 171 14.24 7.02 -13.00
C TYR A 171 14.26 7.12 -14.53
N TYR A 172 13.62 8.17 -15.02
CA TYR A 172 13.37 8.47 -16.41
C TYR A 172 14.02 9.79 -16.79
N LYS A 173 14.19 10.03 -18.09
CA LYS A 173 14.74 11.31 -18.56
C LYS A 173 13.85 12.48 -18.12
N THR A 174 12.54 12.33 -18.30
CA THR A 174 11.46 13.28 -17.98
C THR A 174 10.19 12.51 -17.63
N LYS A 175 9.18 13.19 -17.06
CA LYS A 175 7.86 12.59 -16.78
C LYS A 175 7.18 12.13 -18.09
N GLY A 176 6.49 11.00 -18.04
CA GLY A 176 5.72 10.44 -19.17
C GLY A 176 6.52 9.56 -20.16
N GLU A 177 7.82 9.37 -19.95
CA GLU A 177 8.64 8.46 -20.76
C GLU A 177 8.24 6.99 -20.54
N ALA A 178 8.13 6.21 -21.61
CA ALA A 178 7.69 4.82 -21.53
C ALA A 178 8.70 3.89 -20.85
N GLN A 179 10.01 4.17 -21.02
CA GLN A 179 11.07 3.29 -20.54
C GLN A 179 11.99 4.00 -19.54
N PRO A 180 12.31 3.37 -18.39
CA PRO A 180 13.22 3.94 -17.41
C PRO A 180 14.66 3.91 -17.96
N ILE A 181 15.44 4.94 -17.62
CA ILE A 181 16.89 4.91 -17.86
C ILE A 181 17.53 3.84 -16.98
N ARG A 182 16.98 3.63 -15.78
CA ARG A 182 17.39 2.57 -14.87
C ARG A 182 16.29 2.23 -13.89
N THR A 183 16.26 0.95 -13.55
CA THR A 183 15.48 0.39 -12.45
C THR A 183 16.43 -0.02 -11.34
N LEU A 184 16.19 0.48 -10.13
CA LEU A 184 16.85 0.04 -8.91
C LEU A 184 15.87 -0.86 -8.16
N ASP A 185 16.22 -2.14 -8.08
CA ASP A 185 15.46 -3.16 -7.40
C ASP A 185 15.78 -3.13 -5.90
N LEU A 186 14.88 -2.57 -5.09
CA LEU A 186 15.13 -2.32 -3.67
C LEU A 186 15.31 -3.60 -2.85
N ASP A 187 14.88 -4.76 -3.36
CA ASP A 187 15.15 -6.07 -2.74
C ASP A 187 16.65 -6.37 -2.66
N LYS A 188 17.45 -5.70 -3.51
CA LYS A 188 18.91 -5.81 -3.54
C LYS A 188 19.61 -4.63 -2.87
N CYS A 189 18.87 -3.66 -2.36
CA CYS A 189 19.45 -2.46 -1.77
C CYS A 189 20.14 -2.83 -0.45
N LEU A 190 21.39 -2.38 -0.29
CA LEU A 190 22.20 -2.70 0.88
C LEU A 190 21.98 -1.67 2.00
N GLU A 191 21.76 -0.42 1.62
CA GLU A 191 21.65 0.69 2.56
C GLU A 191 20.97 1.89 1.88
N ILE A 192 20.13 2.58 2.63
CA ILE A 192 19.60 3.89 2.25
C ILE A 192 19.84 4.84 3.41
N ASP A 193 20.56 5.93 3.17
CA ASP A 193 20.80 6.95 4.19
C ASP A 193 20.96 8.35 3.60
N GLN A 194 21.03 9.35 4.46
CA GLN A 194 21.42 10.71 4.07
C GLN A 194 22.94 10.80 3.81
N ASP A 195 23.33 11.66 2.88
CA ASP A 195 24.73 11.93 2.54
C ASP A 195 25.07 13.40 2.80
N PHE A 196 26.18 13.64 3.49
CA PHE A 196 26.71 14.97 3.77
C PHE A 196 28.05 15.25 3.08
N GLU A 197 28.63 14.24 2.41
CA GLU A 197 30.01 14.28 1.91
C GLU A 197 30.09 14.76 0.46
N CYS A 198 29.02 14.61 -0.32
CA CYS A 198 29.03 14.91 -1.75
C CYS A 198 28.93 16.41 -2.11
N GLY A 199 28.88 17.29 -1.11
CA GLY A 199 28.79 18.75 -1.30
C GLY A 199 27.44 19.23 -1.84
N LYS A 200 26.39 18.41 -1.71
CA LYS A 200 25.00 18.78 -1.99
C LYS A 200 24.16 18.48 -0.77
N ASP A 201 23.54 19.53 -0.23
CA ASP A 201 22.53 19.36 0.81
C ASP A 201 21.34 18.56 0.28
N ASN A 202 20.56 18.01 1.19
CA ASN A 202 19.37 17.24 0.86
C ASN A 202 19.66 15.99 0.02
N THR A 203 20.85 15.41 0.15
CA THR A 203 21.24 14.21 -0.59
C THR A 203 20.87 12.93 0.15
N ILE A 204 20.28 12.02 -0.62
CA ILE A 204 20.00 10.63 -0.27
C ILE A 204 21.01 9.75 -1.00
N LYS A 205 21.64 8.86 -0.25
CA LYS A 205 22.53 7.80 -0.70
C LYS A 205 21.73 6.50 -0.78
N VAL A 206 21.68 5.91 -1.96
CA VAL A 206 21.09 4.57 -2.20
C VAL A 206 22.22 3.64 -2.62
N VAL A 207 22.57 2.70 -1.75
CA VAL A 207 23.66 1.75 -1.97
C VAL A 207 23.11 0.48 -2.61
N MET A 208 23.52 0.22 -3.85
CA MET A 208 23.16 -0.98 -4.60
C MET A 208 24.40 -1.85 -4.82
N PRO A 209 24.25 -3.16 -5.12
CA PRO A 209 25.36 -4.02 -5.46
C PRO A 209 26.13 -3.44 -6.66
N GLY A 210 27.41 -3.13 -6.44
CA GLY A 210 28.30 -2.57 -7.47
C GLY A 210 28.10 -1.08 -7.78
N ARG A 211 27.17 -0.36 -7.14
CA ARG A 211 27.06 1.10 -7.33
C ARG A 211 26.26 1.82 -6.24
N THR A 212 26.83 2.91 -5.74
CA THR A 212 26.11 3.91 -4.93
C THR A 212 25.52 5.01 -5.80
N PHE A 213 24.26 5.37 -5.53
CA PHE A 213 23.54 6.46 -6.17
C PHE A 213 23.39 7.61 -5.17
N LEU A 214 23.88 8.78 -5.55
CA LEU A 214 23.65 10.04 -4.83
C LEU A 214 22.57 10.82 -5.54
N ILE A 215 21.51 11.16 -4.81
CA ILE A 215 20.28 11.76 -5.32
C ILE A 215 19.86 12.85 -4.34
N TYR A 216 19.81 14.11 -4.76
CA TYR A 216 19.35 15.20 -3.89
C TYR A 216 17.98 15.73 -4.29
N ALA A 217 17.23 16.15 -3.27
CA ALA A 217 15.94 16.80 -3.40
C ALA A 217 16.08 18.33 -3.33
N SER A 218 15.13 19.05 -3.93
CA SER A 218 15.23 20.52 -3.99
C SER A 218 14.98 21.15 -2.62
N THR A 219 14.28 20.45 -1.72
CA THR A 219 14.00 20.91 -0.36
C THR A 219 14.32 19.83 0.68
N PRO A 220 14.60 20.22 1.94
CA PRO A 220 14.78 19.27 3.04
C PRO A 220 13.56 18.38 3.25
N THR A 221 12.36 18.97 3.18
CA THR A 221 11.08 18.26 3.29
C THR A 221 10.95 17.19 2.22
N GLU A 222 11.26 17.50 0.96
CA GLU A 222 11.21 16.53 -0.14
C GLU A 222 12.22 15.40 0.09
N LYS A 223 13.44 15.72 0.56
CA LYS A 223 14.45 14.70 0.94
C LYS A 223 13.94 13.81 2.05
N ASP A 224 13.42 14.36 3.14
CA ASP A 224 12.90 13.57 4.27
C ASP A 224 11.76 12.65 3.84
N ASP A 225 10.90 13.15 2.95
CA ASP A 225 9.80 12.40 2.36
C ASP A 225 10.27 11.18 1.56
N TRP A 226 11.25 11.39 0.67
CA TRP A 226 11.84 10.32 -0.13
C TRP A 226 12.66 9.36 0.74
N LEU A 227 13.44 9.87 1.69
CA LEU A 227 14.24 9.06 2.59
C LEU A 227 13.37 8.15 3.45
N LYS A 228 12.28 8.69 4.00
CA LYS A 228 11.32 7.96 4.84
C LYS A 228 10.67 6.80 4.09
N ILE A 229 10.13 7.04 2.89
CA ILE A 229 9.46 5.98 2.12
C ILE A 229 10.46 4.91 1.66
N LEU A 230 11.67 5.33 1.26
CA LEU A 230 12.72 4.41 0.84
C LEU A 230 13.25 3.55 2.01
N LYS A 231 13.52 4.15 3.18
CA LYS A 231 13.94 3.42 4.40
C LYS A 231 12.86 2.44 4.87
N TRP A 232 11.61 2.88 4.92
CA TRP A 232 10.50 2.00 5.29
C TRP A 232 10.39 0.78 4.37
N LYS A 233 10.65 0.94 3.06
CA LYS A 233 10.66 -0.19 2.10
C LYS A 233 11.75 -1.20 2.41
N ILE A 234 12.99 -0.77 2.53
CA ILE A 234 14.12 -1.68 2.80
C ILE A 234 13.97 -2.39 4.16
N GLU A 235 13.48 -1.69 5.19
CA GLU A 235 13.20 -2.31 6.49
C GLU A 235 12.14 -3.41 6.39
N LYS A 236 11.04 -3.16 5.66
CA LYS A 236 10.00 -4.19 5.47
C LYS A 236 10.51 -5.40 4.69
N LEU A 237 11.43 -5.21 3.75
CA LEU A 237 12.01 -6.29 2.97
C LEU A 237 13.01 -7.13 3.77
N HIS A 238 13.86 -6.48 4.57
CA HIS A 238 14.82 -7.19 5.42
C HIS A 238 14.16 -7.97 6.56
N ASN A 239 13.01 -7.49 7.06
CA ASN A 239 12.26 -8.17 8.12
C ASN A 239 11.33 -9.29 7.61
N ALA A 240 11.29 -9.54 6.29
CA ALA A 240 10.46 -10.58 5.68
C ALA A 240 11.22 -11.90 5.40
N ILE A 241 12.44 -12.04 5.93
CA ILE A 241 13.32 -13.22 5.79
C ILE A 241 13.43 -13.93 7.14
#